data_AF-A0A966VBW5-F1
#
_entry.id   AF-A0A966VBW5-F1
#
_cell.length_a   1.000
_cell.length_b   1.000
_cell.length_c   1.000
_cell.angle_alpha   90.00
_cell.angle_beta   90.00
_cell.angle_gamma   90.00
#
_symmetry.space_group_name_H-M   'P 1'
#
loop_
_entity.id
_entity.type
_entity.pdbx_description
1 polymer ?
#
loop_
_entity_poly.entity_id
_entity_poly.type
_entity_poly.pdbx_seq_one_letter_code
_entity_poly.pdbx_strand_id
1 'polypeptide(L)'
;MEKSLEALVRKNTKAQLVKTCREKGFAVTGTKHDLAGRLLGVTKDQPIVEKIQIVIRIVKNEHGNYCHDESKLVFDTNKKVIGVQLPDGRVRGLTREDILECHKYKFGYVMPVRLDPDPDLVSEPIPAGSDGEAEEGEEEDE
;
A
#
# COMPACT_ATOMS: atom_id res chain seq x y z
N MET A 1 12.47 -32.79 -11.80
CA MET A 1 13.00 -31.91 -10.72
C MET A 1 12.37 -32.18 -9.35
N GLU A 2 11.13 -32.68 -9.28
CA GLU A 2 10.45 -33.03 -8.01
C GLU A 2 11.20 -34.01 -7.08
N LYS A 3 11.92 -35.00 -7.63
CA LYS A 3 12.70 -35.96 -6.80
C LYS A 3 13.74 -35.27 -5.89
N SER A 4 14.28 -34.12 -6.30
CA SER A 4 15.24 -33.36 -5.51
C SER A 4 14.60 -32.61 -4.35
N LEU A 5 13.34 -32.18 -4.51
CA LEU A 5 12.57 -31.48 -3.49
C LEU A 5 12.25 -32.42 -2.33
N GLU A 6 11.65 -33.58 -2.62
CA GLU A 6 11.30 -34.57 -1.61
C GLU A 6 12.53 -35.10 -0.87
N ALA A 7 13.65 -35.29 -1.59
CA ALA A 7 14.92 -35.69 -0.97
C ALA A 7 15.42 -34.65 0.04
N LEU A 8 15.30 -33.35 -0.28
CA LEU A 8 15.74 -32.26 0.59
C LEU A 8 14.84 -32.12 1.83
N VAL A 9 13.52 -32.27 1.63
CA VAL A 9 12.52 -32.30 2.70
C VAL A 9 12.75 -33.49 3.63
N ARG A 10 13.13 -34.66 3.12
CA ARG A 10 13.37 -35.84 3.95
C ARG A 10 14.69 -35.77 4.73
N LYS A 11 15.75 -35.20 4.12
CA LYS A 11 17.10 -35.14 4.69
C LYS A 11 17.33 -34.02 5.70
N ASN A 12 16.65 -32.89 5.55
CA ASN A 12 16.84 -31.75 6.43
C ASN A 12 15.70 -31.62 7.43
N THR A 13 15.96 -31.03 8.60
CA THR A 13 14.89 -30.58 9.50
C THR A 13 14.33 -29.23 9.05
N LYS A 14 13.13 -28.86 9.52
CA LYS A 14 12.57 -27.53 9.25
C LYS A 14 13.53 -26.43 9.75
N ALA A 15 14.14 -26.61 10.93
CA ALA A 15 15.09 -25.67 11.50
C ALA A 15 16.33 -25.46 10.62
N GLN A 16 16.87 -26.53 10.02
CA GLN A 16 17.98 -26.44 9.08
C GLN A 16 17.61 -25.66 7.82
N LEU A 17 16.44 -25.97 7.23
CA LEU A 17 15.96 -25.26 6.04
C LEU A 17 15.69 -23.77 6.34
N VAL A 18 15.14 -23.43 7.51
CA VAL A 18 14.97 -22.04 7.95
C VAL A 18 16.32 -21.32 8.05
N LYS A 19 17.35 -21.96 8.63
CA LYS A 19 18.69 -21.37 8.73
C LYS A 19 19.26 -21.07 7.33
N THR A 20 19.21 -22.05 6.42
CA THR A 20 19.72 -21.88 5.06
C THR A 20 18.92 -20.85 4.26
N CYS A 21 17.60 -20.77 4.44
CA CYS A 21 16.79 -19.73 3.82
C CYS A 21 17.17 -18.33 4.31
N ARG A 22 17.42 -18.12 5.62
CA ARG A 22 17.90 -16.82 6.15
C ARG A 22 19.26 -16.44 5.60
N GLU A 23 20.20 -17.38 5.58
CA GLU A 23 21.56 -17.15 5.05
C GLU A 23 21.55 -16.74 3.57
N LYS A 24 20.57 -17.24 2.81
CA LYS A 24 20.38 -16.91 1.38
C LYS A 24 19.41 -15.74 1.12
N GLY A 25 18.83 -15.13 2.16
CA GLY A 25 17.88 -14.01 2.02
C GLY A 25 16.48 -14.37 1.52
N PHE A 26 16.06 -15.64 1.63
CA PHE A 26 14.71 -16.09 1.27
C PHE A 26 13.73 -16.02 2.45
N ALA A 27 12.44 -15.89 2.15
CA ALA A 27 11.40 -15.93 3.17
C ALA A 27 11.37 -17.28 3.91
N VAL A 28 11.27 -17.22 5.24
CA VAL A 28 11.23 -18.41 6.13
C VAL A 28 9.82 -18.81 6.57
N THR A 29 8.81 -18.31 5.88
CA THR A 29 7.39 -18.59 6.18
C THR A 29 6.92 -19.89 5.54
N GLY A 30 5.90 -20.55 6.11
CA GLY A 30 5.28 -21.73 5.51
C GLY A 30 5.82 -23.08 5.98
N THR A 31 5.57 -24.10 5.16
CA THR A 31 5.86 -25.51 5.43
C THR A 31 7.30 -25.87 5.08
N LYS A 32 7.71 -27.08 5.50
CA LYS A 32 9.01 -27.65 5.17
C LYS A 32 9.21 -27.81 3.65
N HIS A 33 8.12 -28.09 2.93
CA HIS A 33 8.12 -28.20 1.47
C HIS A 33 8.34 -26.85 0.81
N ASP A 34 7.71 -25.78 1.31
CA ASP A 34 7.88 -24.43 0.79
C ASP A 34 9.33 -23.96 0.91
N LEU A 35 9.96 -24.17 2.07
CA LEU A 35 11.37 -23.82 2.30
C LEU A 35 12.31 -24.55 1.33
N ALA A 36 12.10 -25.85 1.15
CA ALA A 36 12.88 -26.66 0.22
C ALA A 36 12.63 -26.24 -1.24
N GLY A 37 11.39 -25.87 -1.57
CA GLY A 37 10.99 -25.36 -2.88
C GLY A 37 11.70 -24.07 -3.24
N ARG A 38 11.81 -23.14 -2.29
CA ARG A 38 12.53 -21.86 -2.45
C ARG A 38 14.01 -22.06 -2.69
N LEU A 39 14.64 -22.95 -1.91
CA LEU A 39 16.06 -23.26 -2.05
C LEU A 39 16.43 -23.87 -3.41
N LEU A 40 15.47 -24.54 -4.05
CA LEU A 40 15.61 -25.15 -5.38
C LEU A 40 15.05 -24.29 -6.51
N GLY A 41 14.50 -23.10 -6.21
CA GLY A 41 13.89 -22.20 -7.20
C GLY A 41 12.60 -22.73 -7.84
N VAL A 42 11.96 -23.74 -7.23
CA VAL A 42 10.72 -24.35 -7.73
C VAL A 42 9.50 -23.50 -7.37
N THR A 43 9.56 -22.79 -6.24
CA THR A 43 8.52 -21.86 -5.80
C THR A 43 8.96 -20.42 -6.04
N LYS A 44 8.10 -19.60 -6.67
CA LYS A 44 8.32 -18.16 -6.85
C LYS A 44 8.26 -17.48 -5.47
N ASP A 45 9.43 -17.19 -4.87
CA ASP A 45 9.48 -16.35 -3.69
C ASP A 45 9.40 -14.87 -4.09
N GLN A 46 8.52 -14.13 -3.46
CA GLN A 46 8.60 -12.67 -3.48
C GLN A 46 9.64 -12.26 -2.42
N PRO A 47 10.58 -11.35 -2.75
CA PRO A 47 11.58 -10.91 -1.80
C PRO A 47 10.93 -10.35 -0.53
N ILE A 48 11.57 -10.58 0.62
CA ILE A 48 11.17 -10.00 1.90
C ILE A 48 11.42 -8.48 1.82
N VAL A 49 10.46 -7.74 1.30
CA VAL A 49 10.49 -6.28 1.38
C VAL A 49 10.15 -5.90 2.82
N GLU A 50 11.17 -5.54 3.59
CA GLU A 50 10.98 -4.84 4.86
C GLU A 50 10.10 -3.62 4.60
N LYS A 51 8.97 -3.53 5.29
CA LYS A 51 8.06 -2.39 5.21
C LYS A 51 8.78 -1.18 5.81
N ILE A 52 9.40 -0.36 4.96
CA ILE A 52 9.95 0.92 5.36
C ILE A 52 8.78 1.81 5.79
N GLN A 53 8.67 2.07 7.09
CA GLN A 53 7.67 2.97 7.64
C GLN A 53 8.22 4.40 7.54
N ILE A 54 7.79 5.12 6.50
CA ILE A 54 8.22 6.50 6.28
C ILE A 54 7.47 7.39 7.29
N VAL A 55 8.21 7.97 8.25
CA VAL A 55 7.67 8.95 9.18
C VAL A 55 7.70 10.32 8.51
N ILE A 56 6.53 10.89 8.27
CA ILE A 56 6.37 12.11 7.48
C ILE A 56 6.09 13.26 8.44
N ARG A 57 6.92 14.30 8.42
CA ARG A 57 6.79 15.46 9.31
C ARG A 57 6.11 16.62 8.58
N ILE A 58 4.89 16.95 9.00
CA ILE A 58 4.11 18.06 8.45
C ILE A 58 4.25 19.26 9.40
N VAL A 59 4.71 20.40 8.89
CA VAL A 59 4.98 21.62 9.67
C VAL A 59 4.23 22.81 9.06
N LYS A 60 3.79 23.75 9.89
CA LYS A 60 3.24 25.02 9.40
C LYS A 60 4.34 25.89 8.83
N ASN A 61 4.15 26.37 7.61
CA ASN A 61 5.04 27.37 7.01
C ASN A 61 4.70 28.79 7.50
N GLU A 62 5.51 29.77 7.06
CA GLU A 62 5.33 31.19 7.37
C GLU A 62 4.00 31.76 6.85
N HIS A 63 3.36 31.08 5.89
CA HIS A 63 2.08 31.43 5.31
C HIS A 63 0.89 30.80 6.05
N GLY A 64 1.12 30.05 7.12
CA GLY A 64 0.09 29.39 7.92
C GLY A 64 -0.46 28.07 7.34
N ASN A 65 0.09 27.58 6.23
CA ASN A 65 -0.31 26.31 5.61
C ASN A 65 0.53 25.14 6.15
N TYR A 66 -0.09 23.96 6.27
CA TYR A 66 0.61 22.74 6.66
C TYR A 66 1.35 22.15 5.46
N CYS A 67 2.68 22.14 5.50
CA CYS A 67 3.52 21.71 4.39
C CYS A 67 4.41 20.52 4.80
N HIS A 68 4.62 19.60 3.87
CA HIS A 68 5.66 18.59 3.99
C HIS A 68 7.00 19.16 3.52
N ASP A 69 8.04 19.04 4.35
CA ASP A 69 9.31 19.72 4.09
C ASP A 69 10.03 19.21 2.84
N GLU A 70 9.96 17.91 2.55
CA GLU A 70 10.66 17.32 1.40
C GLU A 70 9.92 17.52 0.08
N SER A 71 8.62 17.27 0.05
CA SER A 71 7.82 17.28 -1.20
C SER A 71 7.10 18.60 -1.48
N LYS A 72 7.15 19.55 -0.54
CA LYS A 72 6.44 20.84 -0.62
C LYS A 72 4.92 20.73 -0.85
N LEU A 73 4.36 19.55 -0.62
CA LEU A 73 2.93 19.27 -0.64
C LEU A 73 2.24 19.99 0.52
N VAL A 74 1.14 20.64 0.23
CA VAL A 74 0.30 21.36 1.17
C VAL A 74 -0.87 20.49 1.58
N PHE A 75 -1.07 20.37 2.88
CA PHE A 75 -2.11 19.58 3.52
C PHE A 75 -3.20 20.49 4.07
N ASP A 76 -4.45 20.04 3.90
CA ASP A 76 -5.60 20.59 4.59
C ASP A 76 -5.69 20.00 6.02
N THR A 77 -6.57 20.59 6.83
CA THR A 77 -6.92 20.15 8.19
C THR A 77 -7.36 18.69 8.23
N ASN A 78 -7.93 18.19 7.12
CA ASN A 78 -8.31 16.79 6.92
C ASN A 78 -7.14 15.84 6.61
N LYS A 79 -5.89 16.30 6.71
CA LYS A 79 -4.67 15.56 6.31
C LYS A 79 -4.67 15.13 4.85
N LYS A 80 -5.42 15.84 4.00
CA LYS A 80 -5.45 15.61 2.55
C LYS A 80 -4.58 16.63 1.84
N VAL A 81 -3.83 16.19 0.84
CA VAL A 81 -3.03 17.07 -0.01
C VAL A 81 -3.97 17.87 -0.92
N ILE A 82 -3.86 19.19 -0.86
CA ILE A 82 -4.65 20.14 -1.65
C ILE A 82 -3.86 20.76 -2.79
N GLY A 83 -2.54 20.67 -2.77
CA GLY A 83 -1.69 21.29 -3.78
C GLY A 83 -0.23 21.38 -3.39
N VAL A 84 0.54 22.13 -4.17
CA VAL A 84 1.95 22.44 -3.92
C VAL A 84 2.10 23.93 -3.64
N GLN A 85 2.91 24.28 -2.65
CA GLN A 85 3.19 25.68 -2.35
C GLN A 85 4.24 26.24 -3.32
N LEU A 86 3.89 27.34 -3.98
CA LEU A 86 4.81 28.15 -4.79
C LEU A 86 5.65 29.07 -3.88
N PRO A 87 6.83 29.54 -4.35
CA PRO A 87 7.65 30.51 -3.61
C PRO A 87 6.90 31.82 -3.30
N ASP A 88 5.87 32.15 -4.08
CA ASP A 88 5.00 33.31 -3.86
C ASP A 88 3.98 33.11 -2.73
N GLY A 89 4.00 31.97 -2.03
CA GLY A 89 3.05 31.60 -0.98
C GLY A 89 1.69 31.10 -1.48
N ARG A 90 1.44 31.15 -2.79
CA ARG A 90 0.22 30.62 -3.42
C ARG A 90 0.25 29.08 -3.50
N VAL A 91 -0.92 28.45 -3.42
CA VAL A 91 -1.06 27.00 -3.58
C VAL A 91 -1.49 26.70 -5.02
N ARG A 92 -0.67 25.95 -5.75
CA ARG A 92 -0.99 25.42 -7.09
C ARG A 92 -1.71 24.08 -6.93
N GLY A 93 -2.62 23.77 -7.85
CA GLY A 93 -3.17 22.42 -7.97
C GLY A 93 -2.09 21.35 -8.21
N LEU A 94 -2.42 20.11 -7.86
CA LEU A 94 -1.51 18.96 -8.03
C LEU A 94 -1.35 18.62 -9.52
N THR A 95 -0.11 18.44 -9.95
CA THR A 95 0.20 17.86 -11.26
C THR A 95 0.23 16.34 -11.16
N ARG A 96 0.36 15.66 -12.32
CA ARG A 96 0.53 14.20 -12.37
C ARG A 96 1.77 13.74 -11.58
N GLU A 97 2.83 14.55 -11.57
CA GLU A 97 4.06 14.27 -10.81
C GLU A 97 3.79 14.33 -9.30
N ASP A 98 3.08 15.37 -8.85
CA ASP A 98 2.70 15.54 -7.44
C ASP A 98 1.78 14.39 -6.96
N ILE A 99 0.92 13.88 -7.84
CA ILE A 99 0.04 12.72 -7.58
C ILE A 99 0.86 11.44 -7.41
N LEU A 100 1.91 11.23 -8.20
CA LEU A 100 2.80 10.08 -8.06
C LEU A 100 3.51 10.09 -6.71
N GLU A 101 3.93 11.26 -6.24
CA GLU A 101 4.47 11.41 -4.88
C GLU A 101 3.41 11.11 -3.82
N CYS A 102 2.18 11.63 -3.98
CA CYS A 102 1.08 11.30 -3.09
C CYS A 102 0.83 9.79 -3.01
N HIS A 103 0.88 9.08 -4.15
CA HIS A 103 0.73 7.63 -4.20
C HIS A 103 1.90 6.89 -3.53
N LYS A 104 3.14 7.35 -3.74
CA LYS A 104 4.35 6.80 -3.11
C LYS A 104 4.28 6.86 -1.59
N TYR A 105 3.80 7.98 -1.05
CA TYR A 105 3.65 8.18 0.39
C TYR A 105 2.29 7.75 0.95
N LYS A 106 1.38 7.26 0.09
CA LYS A 106 -0.03 6.93 0.41
C LYS A 106 -0.79 8.09 1.06
N PHE A 107 -0.48 9.32 0.66
CA PHE A 107 -1.24 10.48 1.08
C PHE A 107 -2.62 10.49 0.44
N GLY A 108 -3.66 10.79 1.23
CA GLY A 108 -4.94 11.18 0.66
C GLY A 108 -4.76 12.53 -0.03
N TYR A 109 -5.21 12.65 -1.27
CA TYR A 109 -5.22 13.94 -1.99
C TYR A 109 -6.63 14.22 -2.47
N VAL A 110 -7.00 15.50 -2.50
CA VAL A 110 -8.25 15.92 -3.13
C VAL A 110 -7.92 16.17 -4.60
N MET A 111 -8.42 15.30 -5.49
CA MET A 111 -8.21 15.48 -6.93
C MET A 111 -8.88 16.79 -7.38
N PRO A 112 -8.15 17.76 -7.92
CA PRO A 112 -8.75 18.91 -8.57
C PRO A 112 -9.77 18.47 -9.64
N VAL A 113 -10.93 19.13 -9.68
CA VAL A 113 -12.05 18.90 -10.62
C VAL A 113 -11.63 18.93 -12.11
N ARG A 114 -10.43 19.43 -12.41
CA ARG A 114 -9.85 19.43 -13.75
C ARG A 114 -8.42 18.94 -13.66
N LEU A 115 -8.24 17.62 -13.80
CA LEU A 115 -6.92 17.06 -14.02
C LEU A 115 -6.70 16.45 -15.39
N ASP A 116 -7.76 16.20 -16.17
CA ASP A 116 -7.81 16.08 -17.65
C ASP A 116 -9.31 15.86 -18.05
N PRO A 117 -9.89 16.48 -19.10
CA PRO A 117 -11.15 16.01 -19.69
C PRO A 117 -10.86 14.83 -20.63
N ASP A 118 -10.93 13.60 -20.14
CA ASP A 118 -10.95 12.39 -20.99
C ASP A 118 -12.41 12.02 -21.36
N PRO A 119 -12.78 11.91 -22.66
CA PRO A 119 -14.15 11.67 -23.12
C PRO A 119 -14.66 10.22 -23.00
N ASP A 120 -13.87 9.26 -22.49
CA ASP A 120 -14.18 7.82 -22.66
C ASP A 120 -14.26 6.98 -21.36
N LEU A 121 -14.27 7.59 -20.17
CA LEU A 121 -14.42 6.82 -18.93
C LEU A 121 -15.62 7.31 -18.13
N VAL A 122 -16.77 6.75 -18.49
CA VAL A 122 -17.97 6.69 -17.63
C VAL A 122 -17.59 6.07 -16.29
N SER A 123 -17.70 6.89 -15.26
CA SER A 123 -17.54 6.55 -13.84
C SER A 123 -18.68 5.60 -13.43
N GLU A 124 -18.37 4.35 -13.12
CA GLU A 124 -19.30 3.51 -12.34
C GLU A 124 -19.28 3.97 -10.88
N PRO A 125 -20.44 4.33 -10.28
CA PRO A 125 -20.51 4.72 -8.88
C PRO A 125 -20.38 3.49 -7.98
N ILE A 126 -19.37 3.50 -7.10
CA ILE A 126 -19.23 2.55 -6.01
C ILE A 126 -20.18 2.98 -4.88
N PRO A 127 -21.19 2.19 -4.48
CA PRO A 127 -22.05 2.54 -3.37
C PRO A 127 -21.28 2.39 -2.04
N ALA A 128 -21.18 3.49 -1.30
CA ALA A 128 -20.73 3.51 0.09
C ALA A 128 -21.94 3.34 1.01
N GLY A 129 -21.90 2.35 1.91
CA GLY A 129 -22.89 2.21 2.98
C GLY A 129 -22.92 0.82 3.61
N SER A 130 -21.97 0.55 4.51
CA SER A 130 -22.14 -0.46 5.56
C SER A 130 -22.17 0.30 6.88
N ASP A 131 -23.36 0.35 7.48
CA ASP A 131 -23.73 0.71 8.86
C ASP A 131 -25.22 0.29 8.91
N GLY A 132 -25.73 -0.64 9.71
CA GLY A 132 -25.45 -1.01 11.08
C GLY A 132 -26.82 -1.07 11.78
N GLU A 133 -27.29 -2.29 12.09
CA GLU A 133 -28.33 -2.68 13.08
C GLU A 133 -29.78 -2.11 12.98
N ALA A 134 -30.77 -3.00 12.85
CA ALA A 134 -31.96 -3.04 13.71
C ALA A 134 -32.74 -4.35 13.49
N GLU A 135 -33.01 -5.02 14.61
CA GLU A 135 -33.87 -6.19 14.81
C GLU A 135 -35.37 -5.89 14.61
N GLU A 136 -36.14 -6.99 14.67
CA GLU A 136 -37.56 -7.15 15.01
C GLU A 136 -38.57 -7.27 13.86
N GLY A 137 -39.39 -8.32 13.92
CA GLY A 137 -40.76 -8.30 13.39
C GLY A 137 -41.23 -9.59 12.73
N GLU A 138 -42.04 -10.35 13.48
CA GLU A 138 -42.74 -11.59 13.12
C GLU A 138 -44.02 -11.35 12.25
N GLU A 139 -44.75 -12.45 11.97
CA GLU A 139 -46.16 -12.60 11.50
C GLU A 139 -46.37 -12.79 9.98
N GLU A 140 -46.77 -14.00 9.52
CA GLU A 140 -48.17 -14.54 9.36
C GLU A 140 -48.94 -13.72 8.30
N ASP A 141 -49.51 -14.24 7.20
CA ASP A 141 -50.52 -15.30 7.05
C ASP A 141 -50.84 -15.50 5.54
N GLU A 142 -51.76 -16.45 5.26
CA GLU A 142 -52.37 -16.91 3.97
C GLU A 142 -51.66 -17.95 3.09
#